data_AF-A0A959NI73-F1
#
_entry.id   AF-A0A959NI73-F1
#
_cell.length_a   1.000
_cell.length_b   1.000
_cell.length_c   1.000
_cell.angle_alpha   90.00
_cell.angle_beta   90.00
_cell.angle_gamma   90.00
#
_symmetry.space_group_name_H-M   'P 1'
#
loop_
_entity.id
_entity.type
_entity.pdbx_description
1 polymer ?
#
loop_
_entity_poly.entity_id
_entity_poly.type
_entity_poly.pdbx_seq_one_letter_code
_entity_poly.pdbx_strand_id
1 'polypeptide(L)'
;MLDTNRLKKIELVVFDLDGTLLNQYARIGEETIEYVKELKKLGVHFTFATGRLHNSITEYAEILKLQTPLISLDGAIIKSYPGNEIIYESYLKEKYVRRALEMSDKYLLKIALSHHEAIYYTEANSLIPQLMEQYEAKFEVIDSYETIINETLEIVITGDFRDSIKMIEAKMQFPYAFNLKTS
;
A
#
# COMPACT_ATOMS: atom_id res chain seq x y z
N MET A 1 -17.60 -30.15 2.60
CA MET A 1 -17.93 -29.73 1.21
C MET A 1 -18.23 -28.25 1.23
N LEU A 2 -17.66 -27.48 0.30
CA LEU A 2 -17.99 -26.07 0.10
C LEU A 2 -19.46 -25.94 -0.31
N ASP A 3 -20.22 -25.06 0.35
CA ASP A 3 -21.60 -24.75 -0.05
C ASP A 3 -21.58 -23.89 -1.31
N THR A 4 -21.77 -24.54 -2.46
CA THR A 4 -21.76 -23.90 -3.77
C THR A 4 -22.89 -22.90 -3.96
N ASN A 5 -23.98 -22.98 -3.19
CA ASN A 5 -25.06 -21.99 -3.25
C ASN A 5 -24.65 -20.66 -2.61
N ARG A 6 -23.79 -20.70 -1.59
CA ARG A 6 -23.21 -19.49 -1.00
C ARG A 6 -22.21 -18.83 -1.96
N LEU A 7 -21.38 -19.63 -2.64
CA LEU A 7 -20.40 -19.13 -3.60
C LEU A 7 -21.06 -18.44 -4.81
N LYS A 8 -22.22 -18.93 -5.27
CA LYS A 8 -23.00 -18.31 -6.36
C LYS A 8 -23.52 -16.89 -6.06
N LYS A 9 -23.50 -16.45 -4.79
CA LYS A 9 -23.93 -15.10 -4.38
C LYS A 9 -22.77 -14.11 -4.24
N ILE A 10 -21.53 -14.57 -4.40
CA ILE A 10 -20.34 -13.72 -4.24
C ILE A 10 -20.00 -13.17 -5.62
N GLU A 11 -20.07 -11.85 -5.77
CA GLU A 11 -19.73 -11.18 -7.03
C GLU A 11 -18.27 -10.75 -7.06
N LEU A 12 -17.70 -10.36 -5.91
CA LEU A 12 -16.33 -9.86 -5.78
C LEU A 12 -15.67 -10.41 -4.52
N VAL A 13 -14.44 -10.87 -4.66
CA VAL A 13 -13.52 -11.16 -3.56
C VAL A 13 -12.39 -10.14 -3.60
N VAL A 14 -12.10 -9.53 -2.46
CA VAL A 14 -11.01 -8.56 -2.29
C VAL A 14 -9.95 -9.20 -1.40
N PHE A 15 -8.72 -9.28 -1.89
CA PHE A 15 -7.59 -9.77 -1.11
C PHE A 15 -6.74 -8.61 -0.60
N ASP A 16 -6.44 -8.66 0.69
CA ASP A 16 -5.17 -8.11 1.16
C ASP A 16 -4.01 -8.99 0.67
N LEU A 17 -2.79 -8.44 0.60
CA LEU A 17 -1.60 -9.14 0.15
C LEU A 17 -0.78 -9.67 1.33
N ASP A 18 -0.17 -8.77 2.10
CA ASP A 18 0.83 -9.10 3.10
C ASP A 18 0.23 -9.77 4.34
N GLY A 19 0.56 -11.06 4.56
CA GLY A 19 -0.02 -11.83 5.65
C GLY A 19 -1.41 -12.41 5.35
N THR A 20 -1.89 -12.22 4.12
CA THR A 20 -3.17 -12.76 3.63
C THR A 20 -2.96 -13.65 2.40
N LEU A 21 -2.64 -13.06 1.25
CA LEU A 21 -2.48 -13.78 -0.01
C LEU A 21 -1.04 -14.26 -0.23
N LEU A 22 -0.06 -13.46 0.23
CA LEU A 22 1.35 -13.74 0.10
C LEU A 22 1.85 -14.56 1.30
N ASN A 23 2.58 -15.62 1.00
CA ASN A 23 3.30 -16.38 2.03
C ASN A 23 4.61 -15.67 2.43
N GLN A 24 5.35 -16.26 3.37
CA GLN A 24 6.63 -15.74 3.88
C GLN A 24 7.75 -15.57 2.82
N TYR A 25 7.55 -16.08 1.61
CA TYR A 25 8.46 -15.94 0.48
C TYR A 25 7.95 -14.93 -0.57
N ALA A 26 6.97 -14.09 -0.22
CA ALA A 26 6.29 -13.16 -1.12
C ALA A 26 5.70 -13.86 -2.36
N ARG A 27 5.09 -15.04 -2.16
CA ARG A 27 4.48 -15.83 -3.26
C ARG A 27 3.04 -16.18 -2.97
N ILE A 28 2.25 -16.27 -4.04
CA ILE A 28 0.90 -16.83 -4.02
C ILE A 28 1.00 -18.35 -4.13
N GLY A 29 0.31 -19.08 -3.25
CA GLY A 29 0.28 -20.53 -3.30
C GLY A 29 -0.43 -21.08 -4.54
N GLU A 30 0.07 -22.18 -5.11
CA GLU A 30 -0.51 -22.82 -6.30
C GLU A 30 -1.99 -23.19 -6.11
N GLU A 31 -2.35 -23.68 -4.92
CA GLU A 31 -3.73 -24.01 -4.57
C GLU A 31 -4.65 -22.78 -4.66
N THR A 32 -4.16 -21.62 -4.21
CA THR A 32 -4.92 -20.36 -4.29
C THR A 32 -5.11 -19.91 -5.73
N ILE A 33 -4.07 -20.06 -6.57
CA ILE A 33 -4.15 -19.73 -8.00
C ILE A 33 -5.23 -20.61 -8.68
N GLU A 34 -5.27 -21.92 -8.38
CA GLU A 34 -6.29 -22.79 -8.96
C GLU A 34 -7.70 -22.45 -8.45
N TYR A 35 -7.88 -22.17 -7.15
CA TYR A 35 -9.18 -21.74 -6.63
C TYR A 35 -9.68 -20.43 -7.26
N VAL A 36 -8.82 -19.43 -7.40
CA VAL A 36 -9.18 -18.17 -8.07
C VAL A 36 -9.63 -18.44 -9.51
N LYS A 37 -8.91 -19.32 -10.22
CA LYS A 37 -9.26 -19.72 -11.59
C LYS A 37 -10.59 -20.47 -11.66
N GLU A 38 -10.90 -21.36 -10.71
CA GLU A 38 -12.17 -22.06 -10.65
C GLU A 38 -13.34 -21.12 -10.34
N LEU A 39 -13.18 -20.26 -9.33
CA LEU A 39 -14.22 -19.31 -8.92
C LEU A 39 -14.49 -18.25 -9.99
N LYS A 40 -13.46 -17.85 -10.77
CA LYS A 40 -13.65 -16.99 -11.95
C LYS A 40 -14.57 -17.61 -12.99
N LYS A 41 -14.51 -18.93 -13.21
CA LYS A 41 -15.43 -19.63 -14.14
C LYS A 41 -16.87 -19.60 -13.67
N LEU A 42 -17.10 -19.34 -12.38
CA LEU A 42 -18.42 -19.20 -11.78
C LEU A 42 -18.91 -17.74 -11.77
N GLY A 43 -18.17 -16.81 -12.39
CA GLY A 43 -18.52 -15.39 -12.47
C GLY A 43 -18.05 -14.55 -11.29
N VAL A 44 -17.21 -15.10 -10.39
CA VAL A 44 -16.65 -14.35 -9.27
C VAL A 44 -15.48 -13.49 -9.75
N HIS A 45 -15.55 -12.19 -9.46
CA HIS A 45 -14.46 -11.25 -9.70
C HIS A 45 -13.48 -11.22 -8.52
N PHE A 46 -12.24 -10.83 -8.78
CA PHE A 46 -11.16 -10.80 -7.78
C PHE A 46 -10.35 -9.54 -7.94
N THR A 47 -10.09 -8.83 -6.84
CA THR A 47 -9.20 -7.68 -6.81
C THR A 47 -8.33 -7.63 -5.55
N PHE A 48 -7.39 -6.70 -5.51
CA PHE A 48 -6.54 -6.40 -4.36
C PHE A 48 -6.99 -5.13 -3.65
N ALA A 49 -6.78 -5.10 -2.33
CA ALA A 49 -6.75 -3.90 -1.50
C ALA A 49 -5.59 -4.00 -0.52
N THR A 50 -4.60 -3.13 -0.68
CA THR A 50 -3.30 -3.25 0.02
C THR A 50 -2.64 -1.90 0.23
N GLY A 51 -1.78 -1.81 1.25
CA GLY A 51 -0.91 -0.67 1.51
C GLY A 51 0.28 -0.55 0.56
N ARG A 52 0.56 -1.59 -0.23
CA ARG A 52 1.67 -1.59 -1.19
C ARG A 52 1.49 -0.54 -2.29
N LEU A 53 2.60 -0.08 -2.86
CA LEU A 53 2.61 0.78 -4.05
C LEU A 53 1.97 0.05 -5.24
N HIS A 54 1.33 0.81 -6.14
CA HIS A 54 0.59 0.24 -7.26
C HIS A 54 1.46 -0.64 -8.18
N ASN A 55 2.68 -0.19 -8.50
CA ASN A 55 3.59 -0.94 -9.36
C ASN A 55 4.05 -2.27 -8.73
N SER A 56 4.17 -2.35 -7.41
CA SER A 56 4.59 -3.55 -6.70
C SER A 56 3.53 -4.66 -6.65
N ILE A 57 2.31 -4.40 -7.14
CA ILE A 57 1.18 -5.35 -7.08
C ILE A 57 0.72 -5.87 -8.44
N THR A 58 1.22 -5.29 -9.53
CA THR A 58 0.79 -5.62 -10.90
C THR A 58 1.22 -7.03 -11.31
N GLU A 59 2.40 -7.50 -10.88
CA GLU A 59 2.88 -8.87 -11.14
C GLU A 59 1.97 -9.91 -10.46
N TYR A 60 1.56 -9.67 -9.21
CA TYR A 60 0.60 -10.53 -8.52
C TYR A 60 -0.76 -10.55 -9.21
N ALA A 61 -1.19 -9.42 -9.76
CA ALA A 61 -2.44 -9.31 -10.51
C ALA A 61 -2.37 -10.09 -11.83
N GLU A 62 -1.20 -10.11 -12.47
CA GLU A 62 -0.91 -10.89 -13.67
C GLU A 62 -0.96 -12.40 -13.38
N ILE A 63 -0.29 -12.84 -12.30
CA ILE A 63 -0.29 -14.24 -11.84
C ILE A 63 -1.73 -14.75 -11.66
N LEU A 64 -2.59 -13.95 -11.03
CA LEU A 64 -4.01 -14.27 -10.84
C LEU A 64 -4.90 -13.96 -12.05
N LYS A 65 -4.34 -13.38 -13.13
CA LYS A 65 -5.03 -12.97 -14.35
C LYS A 65 -6.21 -12.04 -14.09
N LEU A 66 -6.05 -11.09 -13.16
CA LEU A 66 -7.09 -10.15 -12.78
C LEU A 66 -7.49 -9.25 -13.96
N GLN A 67 -8.73 -8.78 -13.95
CA GLN A 67 -9.33 -7.90 -14.98
C GLN A 67 -10.17 -6.80 -14.33
N THR A 68 -9.90 -6.52 -13.06
CA THR A 68 -10.64 -5.55 -12.25
C THR A 68 -9.67 -4.50 -11.72
N PRO A 69 -10.15 -3.28 -11.42
CA PRO A 69 -9.32 -2.25 -10.83
C PRO A 69 -8.63 -2.70 -9.54
N LEU A 70 -7.36 -2.35 -9.37
CA LEU A 70 -6.57 -2.67 -8.17
C LEU A 70 -6.57 -1.47 -7.21
N ILE A 71 -6.68 -1.76 -5.91
CA ILE A 71 -6.67 -0.77 -4.83
C ILE A 71 -5.31 -0.85 -4.11
N SER A 72 -4.57 0.25 -4.11
CA SER A 72 -3.19 0.37 -3.59
C SER A 72 -3.05 1.58 -2.67
N LEU A 73 -1.93 1.67 -1.94
CA LEU A 73 -1.66 2.76 -0.98
C LEU A 73 -2.82 2.96 0.00
N ASP A 74 -3.30 1.86 0.58
CA ASP A 74 -4.42 1.83 1.54
C ASP A 74 -5.70 2.52 1.02
N GLY A 75 -5.91 2.46 -0.29
CA GLY A 75 -7.07 3.04 -0.97
C GLY A 75 -6.87 4.48 -1.45
N ALA A 76 -5.70 5.08 -1.25
CA ALA A 76 -5.38 6.38 -1.82
C ALA A 76 -5.34 6.34 -3.35
N ILE A 77 -5.14 5.16 -3.97
CA ILE A 77 -5.14 4.97 -5.42
C ILE A 77 -6.00 3.77 -5.82
N ILE A 78 -6.85 3.96 -6.81
CA ILE A 78 -7.50 2.89 -7.57
C ILE A 78 -7.18 3.09 -9.05
N LYS A 79 -6.49 2.13 -9.68
CA LYS A 79 -6.26 2.14 -11.14
C LYS A 79 -6.93 0.95 -11.81
N SER A 80 -7.39 1.15 -13.04
CA SER A 80 -7.86 0.06 -13.89
C SER A 80 -6.72 -0.92 -14.13
N TYR A 81 -7.04 -2.20 -14.28
CA TYR A 81 -6.07 -3.22 -14.62
C TYR A 81 -6.66 -4.16 -15.67
N PRO A 82 -5.95 -4.43 -16.77
CA PRO A 82 -4.56 -4.06 -17.07
C PRO A 82 -4.33 -2.63 -17.60
N GLY A 83 -5.37 -1.80 -17.72
CA GLY A 83 -5.31 -0.49 -18.40
C GLY A 83 -4.48 0.61 -17.73
N ASN A 84 -4.16 0.49 -16.44
CA ASN A 84 -3.39 1.46 -15.63
C ASN A 84 -3.99 2.89 -15.61
N GLU A 85 -5.27 3.04 -15.93
CA GLU A 85 -5.97 4.34 -15.88
C GLU A 85 -6.37 4.65 -14.43
N ILE A 86 -6.11 5.87 -13.96
CA ILE A 86 -6.52 6.30 -12.63
C ILE A 86 -8.05 6.44 -12.59
N ILE A 87 -8.70 5.62 -11.77
CA ILE A 87 -10.15 5.68 -11.49
C ILE A 87 -10.40 6.58 -10.28
N TYR A 88 -9.52 6.51 -9.28
CA TYR A 88 -9.61 7.31 -8.08
C TYR A 88 -8.21 7.60 -7.53
N GLU A 89 -8.03 8.81 -7.03
CA GLU A 89 -6.86 9.21 -6.26
C GLU A 89 -7.24 10.20 -5.14
N SER A 90 -6.51 10.13 -4.03
CA SER A 90 -6.73 11.00 -2.88
C SER A 90 -5.41 11.47 -2.28
N TYR A 91 -5.00 12.67 -2.67
CA TYR A 91 -3.83 13.34 -2.10
C TYR A 91 -4.08 13.84 -0.68
N LEU A 92 -3.03 13.77 0.14
CA LEU A 92 -3.01 14.40 1.44
C LEU A 92 -2.95 15.92 1.29
N LYS A 93 -3.66 16.64 2.15
CA LYS A 93 -3.55 18.10 2.20
C LYS A 93 -2.15 18.48 2.66
N GLU A 94 -1.50 19.38 1.93
CA GLU A 94 -0.14 19.88 2.19
C GLU A 94 0.12 20.18 3.68
N LYS A 95 -0.83 20.83 4.36
CA LYS A 95 -0.69 21.15 5.80
C LYS A 95 -0.47 19.95 6.71
N TYR A 96 -0.99 18.76 6.34
CA TYR A 96 -0.76 17.53 7.11
C TYR A 96 0.61 16.93 6.79
N VAL A 97 1.02 17.00 5.53
CA VAL A 97 2.36 16.57 5.11
C VAL A 97 3.44 17.43 5.79
N ARG A 98 3.30 18.76 5.78
CA ARG A 98 4.19 19.68 6.50
C ARG A 98 4.28 19.37 7.98
N ARG A 99 3.12 19.17 8.63
CA ARG A 99 3.08 18.79 10.04
C ARG A 99 3.78 17.47 10.32
N ALA A 100 3.68 16.50 9.41
CA ALA A 100 4.41 15.23 9.54
C ALA A 100 5.91 15.41 9.41
N LEU A 101 6.38 16.20 8.43
CA LEU A 101 7.79 16.54 8.26
C LEU A 101 8.35 17.23 9.51
N GLU A 102 7.65 18.24 10.04
CA GLU A 102 8.03 18.94 11.27
C GLU A 102 8.09 18.00 12.49
N MET A 103 7.12 17.09 12.62
CA MET A 103 7.10 16.13 13.72
C MET A 103 8.22 15.09 13.60
N SER A 104 8.50 14.59 12.40
CA SER A 104 9.57 13.64 12.15
C SER A 104 10.93 14.24 12.47
N ASP A 105 11.18 15.49 12.07
CA ASP A 105 12.40 16.23 12.44
C ASP A 105 12.51 16.41 13.96
N LYS A 106 11.45 16.91 14.60
CA LYS A 106 11.40 17.16 16.04
C LYS A 106 11.66 15.91 16.89
N TYR A 107 11.17 14.75 16.46
CA TYR A 107 11.30 13.50 17.22
C TYR A 107 12.37 12.56 16.67
N LEU A 108 13.23 13.03 15.77
CA LEU A 108 14.34 12.29 15.17
C LEU A 108 13.88 10.98 14.49
N LEU A 109 12.74 11.04 13.83
CA LEU A 109 12.16 9.92 13.07
C LEU A 109 12.48 10.07 11.59
N LYS A 110 12.53 8.94 10.90
CA LYS A 110 12.70 8.89 9.45
C LYS A 110 11.34 9.05 8.78
N ILE A 111 11.32 9.77 7.67
CA ILE A 111 10.11 10.03 6.90
C ILE A 111 10.36 9.90 5.40
N ALA A 112 9.39 9.37 4.68
CA ALA A 112 9.30 9.36 3.22
C ALA A 112 7.87 9.64 2.76
N LEU A 113 7.73 10.06 1.50
CA LEU A 113 6.45 10.41 0.89
C LEU A 113 6.18 9.45 -0.28
N SER A 114 5.08 8.71 -0.19
CA SER A 114 4.64 7.79 -1.26
C SER A 114 3.86 8.56 -2.32
N HIS A 115 4.25 8.35 -3.58
CA HIS A 115 3.61 8.88 -4.78
C HIS A 115 3.24 7.71 -5.71
N HIS A 116 2.68 8.00 -6.89
CA HIS A 116 2.19 6.99 -7.84
C HIS A 116 3.22 5.89 -8.17
N GLU A 117 4.47 6.28 -8.40
CA GLU A 117 5.49 5.40 -8.98
C GLU A 117 6.59 4.99 -7.99
N ALA A 118 6.80 5.77 -6.92
CA ALA A 118 7.89 5.57 -6.00
C ALA A 118 7.61 6.15 -4.62
N ILE A 119 8.39 5.70 -3.65
CA ILE A 119 8.52 6.28 -2.32
C ILE A 119 9.74 7.20 -2.34
N TYR A 120 9.52 8.48 -2.08
CA TYR A 120 10.52 9.53 -2.13
C TYR A 120 11.08 9.84 -0.76
N TYR A 121 12.40 9.93 -0.66
CA TYR A 121 13.10 10.23 0.59
C TYR A 121 14.29 11.17 0.36
N THR A 122 14.70 11.91 1.40
CA THR A 122 15.95 12.71 1.34
C THR A 122 17.15 11.92 1.86
N GLU A 123 18.38 12.37 1.60
CA GLU A 123 19.62 11.76 2.11
C GLU A 123 19.61 11.52 3.64
N ALA A 124 18.97 12.41 4.39
CA ALA A 124 18.79 12.26 5.85
C ALA A 124 17.97 11.01 6.24
N ASN A 125 17.23 10.43 5.29
CA ASN A 125 16.31 9.32 5.43
C ASN A 125 16.74 8.07 4.65
N SER A 126 18.02 7.95 4.31
CA SER A 126 18.60 6.86 3.50
C SER A 126 18.44 5.43 4.05
N LEU A 127 17.98 5.26 5.30
CA LEU A 127 17.63 3.95 5.86
C LEU A 127 16.26 3.42 5.43
N ILE A 128 15.37 4.28 4.92
CA ILE A 128 13.99 3.89 4.58
C ILE A 128 13.92 2.73 3.56
N PRO A 129 14.68 2.75 2.44
CA PRO A 129 14.64 1.65 1.49
C PRO A 129 14.98 0.30 2.13
N GLN A 130 15.96 0.27 3.04
CA GLN A 130 16.34 -0.94 3.78
C GLN A 130 15.25 -1.40 4.75
N LEU A 131 14.58 -0.46 5.44
CA LEU A 131 13.51 -0.78 6.39
C LEU A 131 12.22 -1.26 5.70
N MET A 132 12.06 -0.96 4.41
CA MET A 132 10.86 -1.24 3.64
C MET A 132 11.07 -2.24 2.50
N GLU A 133 12.22 -2.91 2.45
CA GLU A 133 12.61 -3.83 1.37
C GLU A 133 11.55 -4.92 1.11
N GLN A 134 10.89 -5.41 2.17
CA GLN A 134 9.85 -6.45 2.09
C GLN A 134 8.61 -6.07 1.24
N TYR A 135 8.41 -4.78 0.97
CA TYR A 135 7.25 -4.29 0.22
C TYR A 135 7.51 -4.17 -1.28
N GLU A 136 8.73 -4.50 -1.76
CA GLU A 136 9.08 -4.51 -3.19
C GLU A 136 8.79 -3.17 -3.90
N ALA A 137 8.89 -2.08 -3.15
CA ALA A 137 8.61 -0.73 -3.60
C ALA A 137 9.82 -0.12 -4.34
N LYS A 138 9.54 0.76 -5.30
CA LYS A 138 10.56 1.63 -5.91
C LYS A 138 10.86 2.79 -4.96
N PHE A 139 12.14 3.07 -4.71
CA PHE A 139 12.59 4.18 -3.87
C PHE A 139 13.43 5.16 -4.68
N GLU A 140 13.20 6.47 -4.47
CA GLU A 140 13.93 7.54 -5.15
C GLU A 140 14.40 8.60 -4.15
N VAL A 141 15.67 8.98 -4.25
CA VAL A 141 16.25 10.04 -3.42
C VAL A 141 16.02 11.41 -4.06
N ILE A 142 15.68 12.39 -3.24
CA ILE A 142 15.42 13.78 -3.64
C ILE A 142 16.13 14.76 -2.71
N ASP A 143 16.45 15.95 -3.24
CA ASP A 143 17.11 17.00 -2.47
C ASP A 143 16.18 17.64 -1.42
N SER A 144 14.88 17.75 -1.73
CA SER A 144 13.90 18.41 -0.87
C SER A 144 12.48 17.93 -1.15
N TYR A 145 11.69 17.74 -0.08
CA TYR A 145 10.27 17.41 -0.18
C TYR A 145 9.40 18.55 -0.73
N GLU A 146 9.90 19.79 -0.72
CA GLU A 146 9.13 20.97 -1.17
C GLU A 146 8.67 20.86 -2.62
N THR A 147 9.40 20.14 -3.47
CA THR A 147 9.04 19.97 -4.89
C THR A 147 7.92 18.96 -5.11
N ILE A 148 7.62 18.10 -4.13
CA ILE A 148 6.69 16.97 -4.28
C ILE A 148 5.53 16.99 -3.27
N ILE A 149 5.54 17.91 -2.29
CA ILE A 149 4.65 17.88 -1.13
C ILE A 149 3.14 17.87 -1.46
N ASN A 150 2.76 18.40 -2.63
CA ASN A 150 1.35 18.53 -3.04
C ASN A 150 0.78 17.27 -3.70
N GLU A 151 1.63 16.32 -4.08
CA GLU A 151 1.23 15.08 -4.75
C GLU A 151 1.42 13.86 -3.83
N THR A 152 1.60 14.08 -2.53
CA THR A 152 1.75 13.01 -1.55
C THR A 152 0.44 12.25 -1.35
N LEU A 153 0.48 10.93 -1.56
CA LEU A 153 -0.65 10.02 -1.38
C LEU A 153 -0.63 9.37 0.01
N GLU A 154 0.56 9.06 0.51
CA GLU A 154 0.77 8.44 1.83
C GLU A 154 2.10 8.95 2.42
N ILE A 155 2.15 9.01 3.76
CA ILE A 155 3.34 9.37 4.51
C ILE A 155 3.83 8.15 5.26
N VAL A 156 5.08 7.77 5.02
CA VAL A 156 5.76 6.72 5.79
C VAL A 156 6.59 7.38 6.86
N ILE A 157 6.36 7.00 8.13
CA ILE A 157 7.22 7.39 9.25
C ILE A 157 7.75 6.13 9.92
N THR A 158 9.06 6.07 10.14
CA THR A 158 9.72 4.94 10.78
C THR A 158 10.83 5.41 11.73
N GLY A 159 11.16 4.60 12.73
CA GLY A 159 12.23 4.88 13.67
C GLY A 159 12.25 3.93 14.86
N ASP A 160 13.39 3.86 15.53
CA ASP A 160 13.62 2.89 16.62
C ASP A 160 12.98 3.31 17.95
N PHE A 161 12.60 4.58 18.08
CA PHE A 161 12.00 5.12 19.30
C PHE A 161 10.51 4.85 19.36
N ARG A 162 10.13 3.68 19.89
CA ARG A 162 8.74 3.24 20.05
C ARG A 162 7.84 4.31 20.69
N ASP A 163 8.32 5.03 21.71
CA ASP A 163 7.53 6.07 22.38
C ASP A 163 7.31 7.31 21.49
N SER A 164 8.31 7.66 20.66
CA SER A 164 8.16 8.72 19.66
C SER A 164 7.11 8.34 18.60
N ILE A 165 7.15 7.10 18.11
CA ILE A 165 6.16 6.58 17.15
C ILE A 165 4.74 6.62 17.74
N LYS A 166 4.55 6.11 18.97
CA LYS A 166 3.24 6.16 19.67
C LYS A 166 2.74 7.59 19.90
N MET A 167 3.64 8.53 20.20
CA MET A 167 3.27 9.93 20.36
C MET A 167 2.84 10.57 19.04
N ILE A 168 3.52 10.25 17.92
CA ILE A 168 3.11 10.72 16.60
C ILE A 168 1.74 10.17 16.25
N GLU A 169 1.52 8.86 16.42
CA GLU A 169 0.24 8.19 16.24
C GLU A 169 -0.90 8.93 16.96
N ALA A 170 -0.75 9.18 18.27
CA ALA A 170 -1.76 9.87 19.06
C ALA A 170 -2.06 11.30 18.55
N LYS A 171 -1.08 11.95 17.91
CA LYS A 171 -1.19 13.31 17.35
C LYS A 171 -1.65 13.34 15.90
N MET A 172 -1.65 12.19 15.23
CA MET A 172 -1.97 11.98 13.81
C MET A 172 -3.28 11.21 13.62
N GLN A 173 -4.22 11.29 14.57
CA GLN A 173 -5.59 10.81 14.38
C GLN A 173 -6.33 11.71 13.36
N PHE A 174 -5.97 11.57 12.09
CA PHE A 174 -6.71 12.08 10.95
C PHE A 174 -7.77 11.02 10.56
N PRO A 175 -8.94 11.38 9.98
CA PRO A 175 -10.13 10.53 9.99
C PRO A 175 -9.97 9.19 9.25
N TYR A 176 -8.83 8.94 8.61
CA TYR A 176 -8.45 7.70 7.95
C TYR A 176 -6.94 7.46 8.12
N ALA A 177 -6.51 6.99 9.29
CA ALA A 177 -5.19 6.38 9.45
C ALA A 177 -5.38 4.86 9.37
N PHE A 178 -4.91 4.25 8.29
CA PHE A 178 -4.87 2.79 8.15
C PHE A 178 -3.42 2.34 8.39
N ASN A 179 -3.26 1.33 9.24
CA ASN A 179 -2.01 0.64 9.58
C ASN A 179 -0.93 1.43 10.36
N LEU A 180 -0.82 1.10 11.65
CA LEU A 180 0.40 1.29 12.45
C LEU A 180 0.90 -0.09 12.90
N LYS A 181 2.10 -0.46 12.47
CA LYS A 181 2.84 -1.62 13.01
C LYS A 181 3.87 -1.11 14.01
N THR A 182 3.54 -1.17 15.29
CA THR A 182 4.54 -1.09 16.36
C THR A 182 5.01 -2.50 16.68
N SER A 183 6.05 -2.98 16.00
CA SER A 183 6.75 -4.21 16.41
C SER A 183 7.55 -4.01 17.70
#